data_AF-E0UCR5-F1
#
_entry.id   AF-E0UCR5-F1
#
_cell.length_a   1.000
_cell.length_b   1.000
_cell.length_c   1.000
_cell.angle_alpha   90.00
_cell.angle_beta   90.00
_cell.angle_gamma   90.00
#
_symmetry.space_group_name_H-M   'P 1'
#
loop_
_entity.id
_entity.type
_entity.pdbx_description
1 polymer ?
#
loop_
_entity_poly.entity_id
_entity_poly.type
_entity_poly.pdbx_seq_one_letter_code
_entity_poly.pdbx_strand_id
1 'polypeptide(L)'
;MEYDVVHQVPGRVRYRIPQLAHDPELVENLQFLLGREEYVTEVRIKPFASSLVVSYQTESLSAEKVQTQLENLFKIADLVFPKEVQKKP
;
A
#
# COMPACT_ATOMS: atom_id res chain seq x y z
N MET A 1 4.33 6.58 -7.33
CA MET A 1 4.88 5.53 -6.45
C MET A 1 5.35 4.31 -7.26
N GLU A 2 6.52 3.76 -6.95
CA GLU A 2 7.01 2.48 -7.52
C GLU A 2 6.84 1.34 -6.52
N TYR A 3 6.41 0.16 -6.97
CA TYR A 3 6.24 -1.00 -6.10
C TYR A 3 6.43 -2.33 -6.86
N ASP A 4 6.84 -3.36 -6.14
CA ASP A 4 6.90 -4.75 -6.64
C ASP A 4 5.98 -5.66 -5.83
N VAL A 5 5.32 -6.60 -6.49
CA VAL A 5 4.61 -7.70 -5.80
C VAL A 5 5.62 -8.79 -5.47
N VAL A 6 6.00 -8.89 -4.19
CA VAL A 6 7.00 -9.89 -3.74
C VAL A 6 6.38 -11.26 -3.54
N HIS A 7 5.12 -11.30 -3.09
CA HIS A 7 4.42 -12.55 -2.84
C HIS A 7 2.91 -12.31 -2.84
N GLN A 8 2.16 -13.17 -3.51
CA GLN A 8 0.71 -13.11 -3.57
C GLN A 8 0.11 -14.51 -3.40
N VAL A 9 -0.84 -14.61 -2.49
CA VAL A 9 -1.69 -15.78 -2.28
C VAL A 9 -3.13 -15.30 -2.08
N PRO A 10 -4.14 -16.16 -2.26
CA PRO A 10 -5.50 -15.81 -1.91
C PRO A 10 -5.58 -15.29 -0.47
N GLY A 11 -6.13 -14.09 -0.29
CA GLY A 11 -6.33 -13.43 1.00
C GLY A 11 -5.11 -12.66 1.52
N ARG A 12 -3.97 -12.67 0.83
CA ARG A 12 -2.80 -11.90 1.25
C ARG A 12 -1.88 -11.52 0.10
N VAL A 13 -1.47 -10.26 0.06
CA VAL A 13 -0.46 -9.75 -0.86
C VAL A 13 0.62 -8.99 -0.09
N ARG A 14 1.88 -9.19 -0.50
CA ARG A 14 3.05 -8.47 0.02
C ARG A 14 3.69 -7.66 -1.09
N TYR A 15 3.76 -6.36 -0.86
CA TYR A 15 4.44 -5.41 -1.71
C TYR A 15 5.80 -5.04 -1.12
N ARG A 16 6.74 -4.76 -2.01
CA ARG A 16 7.94 -3.98 -1.73
C ARG A 16 7.73 -2.58 -2.27
N ILE A 17 7.83 -1.58 -1.40
CA ILE A 17 7.66 -0.16 -1.72
C ILE A 17 8.87 0.56 -1.10
N PRO A 18 9.95 0.82 -1.86
CA PRO A 18 11.18 1.41 -1.34
C PRO A 18 10.97 2.71 -0.56
N GLN A 19 10.02 3.54 -1.00
CA GLN A 19 9.72 4.85 -0.43
C GLN A 19 9.32 4.77 1.05
N LEU A 20 8.72 3.66 1.51
CA LEU A 20 8.31 3.48 2.91
C LEU A 20 9.47 3.63 3.90
N ALA A 21 10.71 3.34 3.49
CA ALA A 21 11.88 3.45 4.36
C ALA A 21 12.27 4.90 4.69
N HIS A 22 11.82 5.86 3.88
CA HIS A 22 12.26 7.25 3.95
C HIS A 22 11.11 8.25 4.01
N ASP A 23 9.88 7.75 4.09
CA ASP A 23 8.66 8.54 3.99
C ASP A 23 7.62 8.11 5.02
N PRO A 24 7.71 8.66 6.25
CA PRO A 24 6.76 8.34 7.32
C PRO A 24 5.33 8.78 6.98
N GLU A 25 5.17 9.87 6.23
CA GLU A 25 3.85 10.38 5.84
C GLU A 25 3.16 9.39 4.89
N LEU A 26 3.90 8.86 3.91
CA LEU A 26 3.39 7.78 3.05
C LEU A 26 2.95 6.55 3.86
N VAL A 27 3.68 6.19 4.92
CA VAL A 27 3.31 5.07 5.81
C VAL A 27 1.96 5.34 6.47
N GLU A 28 1.77 6.54 7.04
CA GLU A 28 0.52 6.94 7.68
C GLU A 28 -0.65 6.96 6.68
N ASN A 29 -0.42 7.50 5.48
CA ASN A 29 -1.43 7.58 4.43
C ASN A 29 -1.88 6.20 3.95
N LEU A 30 -0.94 5.29 3.71
CA LEU A 30 -1.25 3.92 3.33
C LEU A 30 -1.97 3.18 4.47
N GLN A 31 -1.54 3.37 5.71
CA GLN A 31 -2.21 2.76 6.86
C GLN A 31 -3.66 3.25 6.98
N PHE A 32 -3.90 4.55 6.81
CA PHE A 32 -5.23 5.15 6.86
C PHE A 32 -6.13 4.71 5.69
N LEU A 33 -5.64 4.81 4.45
CA LEU A 33 -6.42 4.46 3.26
C LEU A 33 -6.78 2.98 3.25
N LEU A 34 -5.79 2.11 3.44
CA LEU A 34 -5.99 0.66 3.39
C LEU A 34 -6.83 0.16 4.58
N GLY A 35 -6.69 0.78 5.76
CA GLY A 35 -7.45 0.39 6.95
C GLY A 35 -8.93 0.75 6.92
N ARG A 36 -9.39 1.54 5.94
CA ARG A 36 -10.79 1.93 5.75
C ARG A 36 -11.55 1.07 4.74
N GLU A 37 -10.83 0.23 4.01
CA GLU A 37 -11.43 -0.67 3.03
C GLU A 37 -12.08 -1.85 3.72
N GLU A 38 -13.39 -2.05 3.51
CA GLU A 38 -14.16 -3.11 4.18
C GLU A 38 -13.64 -4.53 3.88
N TYR A 39 -13.04 -4.72 2.70
CA TYR A 39 -12.49 -6.00 2.29
C TYR A 39 -11.10 -6.29 2.87
N VAL A 40 -10.43 -5.29 3.47
CA VAL A 40 -9.12 -5.42 4.10
C VAL A 40 -9.29 -5.85 5.55
N THR A 41 -8.66 -6.97 5.92
CA THR A 41 -8.73 -7.51 7.28
C THR A 41 -7.53 -7.11 8.13
N GLU A 42 -6.39 -6.83 7.50
CA GLU A 42 -5.18 -6.43 8.20
C GLU A 42 -4.22 -5.69 7.28
N VAL A 43 -3.59 -4.64 7.81
CA VAL A 43 -2.52 -3.89 7.13
C VAL A 43 -1.30 -3.90 8.04
N ARG A 44 -0.18 -4.41 7.52
CA ARG A 44 1.11 -4.39 8.23
C ARG A 44 2.15 -3.69 7.38
N ILE A 45 2.69 -2.60 7.89
CA ILE A 45 3.80 -1.87 7.25
C ILE A 45 5.06 -2.05 8.08
N LYS A 46 6.17 -2.40 7.41
CA LYS A 46 7.52 -2.43 7.97
C LYS A 46 8.40 -1.45 7.20
N PRO A 47 8.48 -0.17 7.63
CA PRO A 47 9.19 0.90 6.92
C PRO A 47 10.64 0.54 6.57
N PHE A 48 11.42 0.11 7.56
CA PHE A 48 12.83 -0.27 7.37
C PHE A 48 13.06 -1.46 6.42
N ALA A 49 12.04 -2.29 6.20
CA ALA A 49 12.09 -3.40 5.25
C ALA A 49 11.45 -3.05 3.90
N SER A 50 11.00 -1.81 3.72
CA SER A 50 10.24 -1.35 2.55
C SER A 50 9.06 -2.27 2.23
N SER A 51 8.42 -2.85 3.26
CA SER A 51 7.45 -3.94 3.08
C SER A 51 6.07 -3.52 3.56
N LEU A 52 5.08 -3.73 2.69
CA LEU A 52 3.66 -3.62 2.99
C LEU A 52 3.03 -5.00 2.80
N VAL A 53 2.28 -5.46 3.80
CA VAL A 53 1.46 -6.67 3.72
C VAL A 53 0.01 -6.26 3.92
N VAL A 54 -0.84 -6.70 2.99
CA VAL A 54 -2.29 -6.52 3.06
C VAL A 54 -2.95 -7.89 3.09
N SER A 55 -3.71 -8.15 4.15
CA SER A 55 -4.60 -9.31 4.25
C SER A 55 -6.02 -8.85 3.90
N TYR A 56 -6.76 -9.69 3.16
CA TYR A 56 -8.08 -9.36 2.66
C TYR A 56 -9.03 -10.56 2.65
N GLN A 57 -10.33 -10.30 2.61
CA GLN A 57 -11.37 -11.32 2.55
C GLN A 57 -11.46 -11.91 1.13
N THR A 58 -11.37 -13.23 1.01
CA THR A 58 -11.47 -13.93 -0.29
C THR A 58 -12.89 -14.29 -0.69
N GLU A 59 -13.84 -14.18 0.23
CA GLU A 59 -15.25 -14.52 0.00
C GLU A 59 -15.98 -13.41 -0.78
N SER A 60 -15.55 -12.15 -0.60
CA SER A 60 -16.22 -10.97 -1.13
C SER A 60 -15.59 -10.45 -2.44
N LEU A 61 -14.27 -10.54 -2.60
CA LEU A 61 -13.57 -10.06 -3.80
C LEU A 61 -12.56 -11.09 -4.33
N SER A 62 -12.45 -11.17 -5.66
CA SER A 62 -11.37 -11.92 -6.32
C SER A 62 -10.02 -11.23 -6.15
N ALA A 63 -8.93 -12.01 -6.18
CA ALA A 63 -7.57 -11.48 -6.03
C ALA A 63 -7.23 -10.39 -7.06
N GLU A 64 -7.70 -10.53 -8.30
CA GLU A 64 -7.51 -9.52 -9.37
C GLU A 64 -8.22 -8.20 -9.04
N LYS A 65 -9.47 -8.26 -8.57
CA LYS A 65 -10.22 -7.06 -8.18
C LYS A 65 -9.56 -6.37 -7.00
N VAL A 66 -9.13 -7.13 -5.98
CA VAL A 66 -8.39 -6.60 -4.84
C VAL A 66 -7.12 -5.91 -5.32
N GLN A 67 -6.37 -6.53 -6.22
CA GLN A 67 -5.16 -5.93 -6.77
C GLN A 67 -5.47 -4.59 -7.46
N THR A 68 -6.47 -4.53 -8.34
CA THR A 68 -6.86 -3.26 -8.99
C THR A 68 -7.27 -2.19 -7.98
N GLN A 69 -8.01 -2.54 -6.92
CA GLN A 69 -8.39 -1.57 -5.87
C GLN A 69 -7.18 -1.07 -5.09
N LEU A 70 -6.26 -1.95 -4.70
CA LEU A 70 -5.03 -1.57 -4.01
C LEU A 70 -4.16 -0.65 -4.86
N GLU A 71 -4.04 -0.90 -6.15
CA GLU A 71 -3.30 -0.03 -7.08
C GLU A 71 -3.93 1.36 -7.20
N ASN A 72 -5.26 1.46 -7.15
CA ASN A 72 -5.94 2.75 -7.09
C ASN A 72 -5.67 3.48 -5.78
N LEU A 73 -5.66 2.78 -4.65
CA LEU A 73 -5.32 3.36 -3.34
C LEU A 73 -3.86 3.84 -3.28
N PHE A 74 -2.93 3.13 -3.93
CA PHE A 74 -1.55 3.58 -4.04
C PHE A 74 -1.42 4.88 -4.85
N LYS A 75 -2.20 5.02 -5.94
CA LYS A 75 -2.26 6.28 -6.68
C LYS A 75 -2.83 7.41 -5.83
N ILE A 76 -3.88 7.14 -5.05
CA ILE A 76 -4.47 8.14 -4.15
C ILE A 76 -3.45 8.55 -3.06
N ALA A 77 -2.76 7.59 -2.45
CA ALA A 77 -1.71 7.87 -1.45
C ALA A 77 -0.60 8.77 -2.01
N ASP A 78 -0.25 8.59 -3.28
CA ASP A 78 0.75 9.39 -4.00
C ASP A 78 0.23 10.79 -4.40
N LEU A 79 -1.07 10.93 -4.65
CA LEU A 79 -1.73 12.16 -5.15
C LEU A 79 -2.28 13.07 -4.06
N VAL A 80 -2.77 12.52 -2.94
CA VAL A 80 -3.35 13.31 -1.85
C VAL A 80 -2.25 13.99 -1.03
N PHE A 81 -1.03 13.45 -1.08
CA PHE A 81 0.15 14.02 -0.42
C PHE A 81 1.34 14.01 -1.39
N PRO A 82 1.24 14.74 -2.52
CA PRO A 82 2.34 14.83 -3.45
C PRO A 82 3.46 15.56 -2.72
N LYS A 83 4.65 14.94 -2.65
CA LYS A 83 5.81 15.59 -2.04
C LYS A 83 5.97 16.98 -2.63
N GLU A 84 6.01 17.99 -1.77
CA GLU A 84 6.71 19.20 -2.17
C GLU A 84 8.11 18.77 -2.60
N VAL A 85 8.37 18.91 -3.90
CA VAL A 85 9.66 18.59 -4.51
C VAL A 85 10.71 19.30 -3.69
N GLN A 86 11.60 18.55 -3.04
CA GLN A 86 12.83 19.11 -2.49
C GLN A 86 13.62 19.71 -3.66
N LYS A 87 13.37 20.99 -3.95
CA LYS A 87 14.34 21.85 -4.63
C LYS A 87 15.52 21.94 -3.68
N LYS A 88 16.55 21.15 -3.92
CA LYS A 88 17.86 21.46 -3.34
C LYS A 88 18.49 22.63 -4.13
N PRO A 89 19.17 23.55 -3.42
CA PRO A 89 19.66 24.83 -3.94
C PRO A 89 20.86 24.68 -4.88
#